data_AF-D5AFM8-F1
#
_entry.id   AF-D5AFM8-F1
#
_cell.length_a   1.000
_cell.length_b   1.000
_cell.length_c   1.000
_cell.angle_alpha   90.00
_cell.angle_beta   90.00
_cell.angle_gamma   90.00
#
_symmetry.space_group_name_H-M   'P 1'
#
loop_
_entity.id
_entity.type
_entity.pdbx_description
1 polymer ?
#
loop_
_entity_poly.entity_id
_entity_poly.type
_entity_poly.pdbx_seq_one_letter_code
_entity_poly.pdbx_strand_id
1 'polypeptide(L)'
;MKKIQREFQKIYYNLDKILLLFFTLFTFMEFVWIPLNSWISEGLLAMTGHAYLSPTNLLSVFAENLLVTGLFILLFFVNIAIAYLELALLFTGVWQLLDEKVKHLPDYLRDVRDSMVAIIRHSSLPKVLFLLFYSVILLPFLRRVLNIYYFNKIVVPQFIVDYLSNTVWLGILILFFLLLFFWLASRFMYALPNIYFEHRSVKESIAYSWKKTREENKSVPFSV
;
A
#
# COMPACT_ATOMS: atom_id res chain seq x y z
N MET A 1 -15.84 16.32 21.45
CA MET A 1 -17.03 15.90 20.66
C MET A 1 -17.19 16.67 19.34
N LYS A 2 -17.22 18.01 19.32
CA LYS A 2 -17.39 18.81 18.07
C LYS A 2 -16.35 18.55 16.95
N LYS A 3 -15.09 18.26 17.30
CA LYS A 3 -14.02 17.97 16.31
C LYS A 3 -14.27 16.65 15.56
N ILE A 4 -14.65 15.60 16.27
CA ILE A 4 -14.94 14.27 15.69
C ILE A 4 -16.12 14.36 14.74
N GLN A 5 -17.21 15.03 15.14
CA GLN A 5 -18.39 15.23 14.29
C GLN A 5 -18.05 15.97 12.98
N ARG A 6 -17.17 16.97 13.05
CA ARG A 6 -16.72 17.72 11.86
C ARG A 6 -15.90 16.86 10.90
N GLU A 7 -15.01 16.00 11.42
CA GLU A 7 -14.25 15.06 10.57
C GLU A 7 -15.17 14.01 9.92
N PHE A 8 -16.15 13.47 10.65
CA PHE A 8 -17.16 12.57 10.08
C PHE A 8 -18.02 13.26 9.01
N GLN A 9 -18.39 14.54 9.21
CA GLN A 9 -19.13 15.32 8.22
C GLN A 9 -18.33 15.54 6.93
N LYS A 10 -17.01 15.76 7.02
CA LYS A 10 -16.15 15.85 5.83
C LYS A 10 -16.13 14.55 5.05
N ILE A 11 -15.96 13.42 5.73
CA ILE A 11 -15.96 12.09 5.12
C ILE A 11 -17.29 11.83 4.42
N TYR A 12 -18.41 12.12 5.08
CA TYR A 12 -19.74 11.95 4.50
C TYR A 12 -19.95 12.83 3.27
N TYR A 13 -19.53 14.09 3.30
CA TYR A 13 -19.69 15.01 2.18
C TYR A 13 -18.81 14.64 0.98
N ASN A 14 -17.65 14.01 1.21
CA ASN A 14 -16.73 13.56 0.16
C ASN A 14 -16.88 12.07 -0.18
N LEU A 15 -17.92 11.39 0.34
CA LEU A 15 -18.11 9.96 0.16
C LEU A 15 -18.19 9.56 -1.31
N ASP A 16 -18.84 10.38 -2.13
CA ASP A 16 -18.93 10.22 -3.58
C ASP A 16 -17.55 10.14 -4.25
N LYS A 17 -16.63 11.05 -3.89
CA LYS A 17 -15.28 11.12 -4.43
C LYS A 17 -14.39 10.00 -3.89
N ILE A 18 -14.56 9.63 -2.62
CA ILE A 18 -13.88 8.48 -2.02
C ILE A 18 -14.30 7.20 -2.76
N LEU A 19 -15.60 6.97 -2.93
CA LEU A 19 -16.12 5.82 -3.66
C LEU A 19 -15.62 5.80 -5.10
N LEU A 20 -15.62 6.95 -5.79
CA LEU A 20 -15.07 7.06 -7.15
C LEU A 20 -13.58 6.71 -7.20
N LEU A 21 -12.77 7.19 -6.25
CA LEU A 21 -11.34 6.87 -6.17
C LEU A 21 -11.11 5.37 -6.04
N PHE A 22 -11.74 4.73 -5.05
CA PHE A 22 -11.61 3.30 -4.82
C PHE A 22 -12.18 2.46 -5.97
N PHE A 23 -13.33 2.86 -6.52
CA PHE A 23 -13.96 2.17 -7.65
C PHE A 23 -13.08 2.22 -8.89
N THR A 24 -12.49 3.37 -9.21
CA THR A 24 -11.62 3.55 -10.37
C THR A 24 -10.35 2.70 -10.23
N LEU A 25 -9.72 2.73 -9.05
CA LEU A 25 -8.55 1.91 -8.74
C LEU A 25 -8.85 0.42 -8.86
N PHE A 26 -9.92 -0.04 -8.23
CA PHE A 26 -10.31 -1.44 -8.25
C PHE A 26 -10.64 -1.91 -9.67
N THR A 27 -11.42 -1.11 -10.43
CA THR A 27 -11.79 -1.43 -11.81
C THR A 27 -10.56 -1.50 -12.71
N PHE A 28 -9.63 -0.56 -12.57
CA PHE A 28 -8.37 -0.59 -13.33
C PHE A 28 -7.54 -1.83 -12.99
N MET A 29 -7.39 -2.18 -11.72
CA MET A 29 -6.60 -3.36 -11.33
C MET A 29 -7.24 -4.66 -11.83
N GLU A 30 -8.54 -4.84 -11.59
CA GLU A 30 -9.25 -6.09 -11.90
C GLU A 30 -9.42 -6.31 -13.41
N PHE A 31 -9.77 -5.27 -14.17
CA PHE A 31 -10.12 -5.42 -15.58
C PHE A 31 -9.02 -5.02 -16.55
N VAL A 32 -8.00 -4.28 -16.11
CA VAL A 32 -6.92 -3.81 -16.99
C VAL A 32 -5.59 -4.42 -16.57
N TRP A 33 -5.11 -4.13 -15.36
CA TRP A 33 -3.74 -4.48 -14.98
C TRP A 33 -3.54 -5.98 -14.80
N ILE A 34 -4.38 -6.65 -14.01
CA ILE A 34 -4.24 -8.09 -13.73
C ILE A 34 -4.33 -8.93 -15.01
N PRO A 35 -5.35 -8.74 -15.89
CA PRO A 35 -5.45 -9.49 -17.13
C PRO A 35 -4.27 -9.22 -18.07
N LEU A 36 -3.84 -7.96 -18.20
CA LEU A 36 -2.69 -7.58 -19.03
C LEU A 36 -1.41 -8.25 -18.51
N ASN A 37 -1.17 -8.21 -17.20
CA ASN A 37 0.01 -8.81 -16.59
C ASN A 37 0.01 -10.35 -16.75
N SER A 38 -1.16 -11.00 -16.65
CA SER A 38 -1.29 -12.44 -16.94
C SER A 38 -0.96 -12.73 -18.39
N TRP A 39 -1.57 -11.99 -19.32
CA TRP A 39 -1.34 -12.16 -20.75
C TRP A 39 0.13 -11.99 -21.16
N ILE A 40 0.81 -10.96 -20.62
CA ILE A 40 2.24 -10.76 -20.84
C ILE A 40 3.04 -11.94 -20.28
N SER A 41 2.75 -12.36 -19.04
CA SER A 41 3.48 -13.46 -18.39
C SER A 41 3.32 -14.79 -19.14
N GLU A 42 2.10 -15.10 -19.60
CA GLU A 42 1.82 -16.27 -20.43
C GLU A 42 2.56 -16.22 -21.77
N GLY A 43 2.58 -15.05 -22.42
CA GLY A 43 3.37 -14.83 -23.64
C GLY A 43 4.85 -15.08 -23.44
N LEU A 44 5.43 -14.60 -22.32
CA LEU A 44 6.83 -14.85 -21.97
C LEU A 44 7.10 -16.33 -21.69
N LEU A 45 6.19 -17.04 -21.01
CA LEU A 45 6.34 -18.46 -20.71
C LEU A 45 6.24 -19.32 -21.98
N ALA A 46 5.33 -18.99 -22.90
CA ALA A 46 5.20 -19.67 -24.18
C ALA A 46 6.52 -19.66 -24.99
N MET A 47 7.33 -18.61 -24.86
CA MET A 47 8.65 -18.52 -25.49
C MET A 47 9.71 -19.47 -24.89
N THR A 48 9.45 -20.03 -23.70
CA THR A 48 10.32 -21.00 -23.01
C THR A 48 9.77 -22.42 -23.04
N GLY A 49 8.62 -22.64 -23.71
CA GLY A 49 7.96 -23.95 -23.77
C GLY A 49 7.26 -24.37 -22.47
N HIS A 50 7.18 -23.49 -21.49
CA HIS A 50 6.49 -23.73 -20.22
C HIS A 50 5.08 -23.13 -20.24
N ALA A 51 4.11 -23.81 -19.63
CA ALA A 51 2.72 -23.33 -19.56
C ALA A 51 2.45 -22.46 -18.32
N TYR A 52 3.26 -22.61 -17.26
CA TYR A 52 3.12 -21.88 -16.00
C TYR A 52 4.44 -21.83 -15.24
N LEU A 53 4.58 -20.85 -14.35
CA LEU A 53 5.70 -20.70 -13.44
C LEU A 53 5.44 -21.49 -12.15
N SER A 54 6.35 -22.37 -11.77
CA SER A 54 6.29 -23.19 -10.56
C SER A 54 7.65 -23.22 -9.86
N PRO A 55 7.71 -23.44 -8.54
CA PRO A 55 9.00 -23.50 -7.82
C PRO A 55 9.99 -24.50 -8.43
N THR A 56 9.50 -25.57 -9.06
CA THR A 56 10.30 -26.63 -9.68
C THR A 56 10.85 -26.28 -11.06
N ASN A 57 10.19 -25.38 -11.81
CA ASN A 57 10.61 -24.97 -13.15
C ASN A 57 11.15 -23.52 -13.20
N LEU A 58 11.12 -22.82 -12.06
CA LEU A 58 11.50 -21.41 -11.99
C LEU A 58 12.93 -21.19 -12.49
N LEU A 59 13.87 -22.03 -12.04
CA LEU A 59 15.26 -21.96 -12.49
C LEU A 59 15.42 -22.35 -13.96
N SER A 60 14.65 -23.32 -14.48
CA SER A 60 14.75 -23.72 -15.89
C SER A 60 14.25 -22.61 -16.81
N VAL A 61 13.10 -22.00 -16.50
CA VAL A 61 12.56 -20.85 -17.25
C VAL A 61 13.59 -19.72 -17.36
N PHE A 62 14.26 -19.38 -16.25
CA PHE A 62 15.23 -18.27 -16.24
C PHE A 62 16.59 -18.61 -16.85
N ALA A 63 16.96 -19.90 -16.90
CA ALA A 63 18.20 -20.35 -17.52
C ALA A 63 18.06 -20.54 -19.04
N GLU A 64 16.86 -20.84 -19.53
CA GLU A 64 16.61 -21.18 -20.93
C GLU A 64 16.88 -20.01 -21.88
N ASN A 65 16.42 -18.81 -21.53
CA ASN A 65 16.50 -17.66 -22.42
C ASN A 65 16.74 -16.35 -21.64
N LEU A 66 17.93 -15.76 -21.84
CA LEU A 66 18.33 -14.51 -21.20
C LEU A 66 17.39 -13.33 -21.52
N LEU A 67 16.82 -13.29 -22.72
CA LEU A 67 15.85 -12.26 -23.12
C LEU A 67 14.55 -12.41 -22.31
N VAL A 68 14.03 -13.64 -22.19
CA VAL A 68 12.80 -13.90 -21.42
C VAL A 68 13.02 -13.56 -19.95
N THR A 69 14.17 -13.92 -19.39
CA THR A 69 14.59 -13.53 -18.04
C THR A 69 14.64 -12.01 -17.88
N GLY A 70 15.24 -11.30 -18.84
CA GLY A 70 15.27 -9.84 -18.86
C GLY A 70 13.87 -9.21 -18.89
N LEU A 71 12.95 -9.76 -19.68
CA LEU A 71 11.57 -9.30 -19.76
C LEU A 71 10.77 -9.59 -18.48
N PHE A 72 10.99 -10.73 -17.82
CA PHE A 72 10.40 -10.99 -16.51
C PHE A 72 10.91 -10.04 -15.43
N ILE A 73 12.21 -9.73 -15.43
CA ILE A 73 12.79 -8.73 -14.52
C ILE A 73 12.16 -7.36 -14.79
N LEU A 74 12.02 -6.97 -16.06
CA LEU A 74 11.34 -5.72 -16.42
C LEU A 74 9.88 -5.74 -15.93
N LEU A 75 9.14 -6.81 -16.18
CA LEU A 75 7.75 -6.97 -15.74
C LEU A 75 7.63 -6.88 -14.22
N PHE A 76 8.58 -7.45 -13.48
CA PHE A 76 8.66 -7.33 -12.03
C PHE A 76 8.82 -5.87 -11.57
N PHE A 77 9.73 -5.11 -12.20
CA PHE A 77 9.89 -3.68 -11.91
C PHE A 77 8.66 -2.85 -12.28
N VAL A 78 7.98 -3.19 -13.39
CA VAL A 78 6.73 -2.53 -13.77
C VAL A 78 5.64 -2.81 -12.72
N ASN A 79 5.52 -4.05 -12.22
CA ASN A 79 4.57 -4.36 -11.14
C ASN A 79 4.87 -3.59 -9.85
N ILE A 80 6.16 -3.46 -9.48
CA ILE A 80 6.59 -2.60 -8.36
C ILE A 80 6.16 -1.13 -8.60
N ALA A 81 6.36 -0.62 -9.81
CA ALA A 81 5.98 0.74 -10.17
C ALA A 81 4.46 0.96 -10.11
N ILE A 82 3.66 0.02 -10.63
CA ILE A 82 2.20 0.09 -10.58
C ILE A 82 1.70 0.05 -9.13
N ALA A 83 2.21 -0.87 -8.30
CA ALA A 83 1.85 -0.93 -6.88
C ALA A 83 2.20 0.38 -6.15
N TYR A 84 3.35 0.97 -6.44
CA TYR A 84 3.74 2.26 -5.90
C TYR A 84 2.79 3.39 -6.32
N LEU A 85 2.41 3.45 -7.60
CA LEU A 85 1.50 4.47 -8.12
C LEU A 85 0.08 4.30 -7.58
N GLU A 86 -0.39 3.07 -7.40
CA GLU A 86 -1.67 2.76 -6.76
C GLU A 86 -1.71 3.31 -5.33
N LEU A 87 -0.68 3.01 -4.53
CA LEU A 87 -0.56 3.52 -3.17
C LEU A 87 -0.47 5.04 -3.14
N ALA A 88 0.33 5.63 -4.03
CA ALA A 88 0.45 7.07 -4.16
C ALA A 88 -0.90 7.74 -4.47
N LEU A 89 -1.69 7.14 -5.37
CA LEU A 89 -3.01 7.62 -5.74
C LEU A 89 -3.99 7.53 -4.58
N LEU A 90 -3.98 6.40 -3.84
CA LEU A 90 -4.79 6.23 -2.63
C LEU A 90 -4.46 7.27 -1.57
N PHE A 91 -3.18 7.43 -1.22
CA PHE A 91 -2.76 8.37 -0.19
C PHE A 91 -3.06 9.81 -0.58
N THR A 92 -2.72 10.21 -1.81
CA THR A 92 -2.94 11.56 -2.31
C THR A 92 -4.42 11.88 -2.43
N GLY A 93 -5.20 10.98 -3.02
CA GLY A 93 -6.64 11.16 -3.20
C GLY A 93 -7.37 11.28 -1.88
N VAL A 94 -7.08 10.39 -0.91
CA VAL A 94 -7.68 10.47 0.43
C VAL A 94 -7.22 11.73 1.17
N TRP A 95 -5.94 12.08 1.10
CA TRP A 95 -5.40 13.25 1.80
C TRP A 95 -6.05 14.56 1.33
N GLN A 96 -6.17 14.77 0.01
CA GLN A 96 -6.85 15.95 -0.56
C GLN A 96 -8.32 16.04 -0.13
N LEU A 97 -9.01 14.90 0.03
CA LEU A 97 -10.40 14.87 0.49
C LEU A 97 -10.57 15.13 2.00
N LEU A 98 -9.50 14.92 2.79
CA LEU A 98 -9.53 15.12 4.25
C LEU A 98 -9.05 16.52 4.68
N ASP A 99 -8.05 17.07 3.98
CA ASP A 99 -7.38 18.32 4.36
C ASP A 99 -8.14 19.56 3.85
N GLU A 100 -8.69 19.50 2.63
CA GLU A 100 -9.29 20.67 1.99
C GLU A 100 -10.81 20.77 2.17
N LYS A 101 -11.32 22.00 2.21
CA LYS A 101 -12.76 22.26 2.17
C LYS A 101 -13.31 21.78 0.83
N VAL A 102 -14.56 21.29 0.84
CA VAL A 102 -15.34 20.81 -0.30
C VAL A 102 -14.86 21.37 -1.66
N LYS A 103 -14.23 20.51 -2.46
CA LYS A 103 -13.85 20.80 -3.84
C LYS A 103 -14.87 20.19 -4.80
N HIS A 104 -15.09 20.84 -5.94
CA HIS A 104 -15.82 20.20 -7.02
C HIS A 104 -14.99 19.06 -7.61
N LEU A 105 -15.65 18.05 -8.19
CA LEU A 105 -14.99 16.88 -8.75
C LEU A 105 -13.87 17.21 -9.76
N PRO A 106 -14.02 18.18 -10.69
CA PRO A 106 -12.97 18.50 -11.65
C PRO A 106 -11.70 19.07 -11.01
N ASP A 107 -11.86 19.88 -9.95
CA ASP A 107 -10.73 20.47 -9.23
C ASP A 107 -9.97 19.37 -8.49
N TYR A 108 -10.69 18.48 -7.81
CA TYR A 108 -10.11 17.30 -7.18
C TYR A 108 -9.31 16.44 -8.18
N LEU A 109 -9.88 16.12 -9.34
CA LEU A 109 -9.19 15.31 -10.35
C LEU A 109 -7.91 15.99 -10.87
N ARG A 110 -7.94 17.32 -11.03
CA ARG A 110 -6.77 18.10 -11.44
C ARG A 110 -5.67 18.05 -10.38
N ASP A 111 -6.02 18.27 -9.12
CA ASP A 111 -5.07 18.27 -8.01
C ASP A 111 -4.45 16.89 -7.77
N VAL A 112 -5.26 15.82 -7.88
CA VAL A 112 -4.78 14.44 -7.85
C VAL A 112 -3.79 14.19 -8.99
N ARG A 113 -4.15 14.57 -10.23
CA ARG A 113 -3.29 14.40 -11.41
C ARG A 113 -1.96 15.13 -11.24
N ASP A 114 -1.99 16.40 -10.84
CA ASP A 114 -0.79 17.23 -10.72
C ASP A 114 0.14 16.69 -9.62
N SER A 115 -0.44 16.21 -8.52
CA SER A 115 0.30 15.52 -7.46
C SER A 115 0.91 14.21 -7.96
N MET A 116 0.16 13.38 -8.71
CA MET A 116 0.68 12.14 -9.29
C MET A 116 1.83 12.39 -10.27
N VAL A 117 1.73 13.42 -11.10
CA VAL A 117 2.82 13.82 -12.02
C VAL A 117 4.06 14.24 -11.23
N ALA A 118 3.90 15.01 -10.15
CA ALA A 118 5.01 15.38 -9.28
C ALA A 118 5.66 14.14 -8.61
N ILE A 119 4.84 13.20 -8.13
CA ILE A 119 5.29 11.94 -7.52
C ILE A 119 6.09 11.10 -8.51
N ILE A 120 5.64 10.99 -9.77
CA ILE A 120 6.38 10.28 -10.82
C ILE A 120 7.72 10.97 -11.09
N ARG A 121 7.73 12.30 -11.22
CA ARG A 121 8.95 13.08 -11.52
C ARG A 121 9.99 13.05 -10.40
N HIS A 122 9.55 12.99 -9.14
CA HIS A 122 10.42 13.01 -7.96
C HIS A 122 10.52 11.66 -7.25
N SER A 123 10.08 10.58 -7.92
CA SER A 123 10.20 9.22 -7.42
C SER A 123 11.66 8.81 -7.37
N SER A 124 12.06 8.18 -6.27
CA SER A 124 13.38 7.58 -6.12
C SER A 124 13.23 6.18 -5.54
N LEU A 125 14.15 5.28 -5.89
CA LEU A 125 14.11 3.88 -5.43
C LEU A 125 13.93 3.73 -3.91
N PRO A 126 14.59 4.53 -3.05
CA PRO A 126 14.35 4.46 -1.60
C PRO A 126 12.91 4.83 -1.21
N LYS A 127 12.30 5.83 -1.87
CA LYS A 127 10.91 6.23 -1.59
C LYS A 127 9.95 5.10 -1.96
N VAL A 128 10.14 4.51 -3.14
CA VAL A 128 9.34 3.37 -3.62
C VAL A 128 9.41 2.20 -2.63
N LEU A 129 10.63 1.77 -2.27
CA LEU A 129 10.83 0.65 -1.35
C LEU A 129 10.27 0.93 0.04
N PHE A 130 10.49 2.13 0.58
CA PHE A 130 9.96 2.51 1.90
C PHE A 130 8.43 2.47 1.92
N LEU A 131 7.78 2.97 0.86
CA LEU A 131 6.32 3.04 0.79
C LEU A 131 5.68 1.67 0.61
N LEU A 132 6.28 0.80 -0.21
CA LEU A 132 5.84 -0.59 -0.33
C LEU A 132 6.01 -1.34 1.00
N PHE A 133 7.17 -1.17 1.65
CA PHE A 133 7.43 -1.76 2.96
C PHE A 133 6.45 -1.26 4.03
N TYR A 134 6.20 0.05 4.09
CA TYR A 134 5.24 0.63 5.01
C TYR A 134 3.82 0.12 4.76
N SER A 135 3.45 -0.07 3.49
CA SER A 135 2.15 -0.63 3.12
C SER A 135 1.98 -2.06 3.61
N VAL A 136 3.01 -2.91 3.51
CA VAL A 136 3.00 -4.26 4.10
C VAL A 136 2.79 -4.24 5.61
N ILE A 137 3.42 -3.28 6.31
CA ILE A 137 3.23 -3.09 7.76
C ILE A 137 1.78 -2.65 8.07
N LEU A 138 1.17 -1.82 7.22
CA LEU A 138 -0.19 -1.33 7.40
C LEU A 138 -1.29 -2.35 7.06
N LEU A 139 -1.06 -3.22 6.07
CA LEU A 139 -2.04 -4.22 5.59
C LEU A 139 -2.78 -4.99 6.69
N PRO A 140 -2.13 -5.57 7.72
CA PRO A 140 -2.85 -6.30 8.76
C PRO A 140 -3.88 -5.44 9.51
N PHE A 141 -3.62 -4.14 9.66
CA PHE A 141 -4.52 -3.20 10.33
C PHE A 141 -5.63 -2.73 9.41
N LEU A 142 -5.31 -2.37 8.16
CA LEU A 142 -6.31 -2.00 7.15
C LEU A 142 -7.35 -3.11 6.95
N ARG A 143 -6.89 -4.38 6.88
CA ARG A 143 -7.77 -5.54 6.79
C ARG A 143 -8.76 -5.60 7.97
N ARG A 144 -8.28 -5.40 9.20
CA ARG A 144 -9.11 -5.54 10.41
C ARG A 144 -10.13 -4.40 10.54
N VAL A 145 -9.77 -3.20 10.10
CA VAL A 145 -10.62 -2.00 10.20
C VAL A 145 -11.63 -1.92 9.05
N LEU A 146 -11.25 -2.23 7.82
CA LEU A 146 -12.10 -2.04 6.64
C LEU A 146 -13.07 -3.20 6.38
N ASN A 147 -12.89 -4.36 7.03
CA ASN A 147 -13.75 -5.55 6.96
C ASN A 147 -14.29 -5.85 5.54
N ILE A 148 -13.42 -5.66 4.53
CA ILE A 148 -13.80 -5.71 3.12
C ILE A 148 -14.08 -7.17 2.76
N TYR A 149 -15.29 -7.44 2.29
CA TYR A 149 -15.79 -8.78 1.96
C TYR A 149 -14.85 -9.61 1.06
N TYR A 150 -14.12 -8.98 0.14
CA TYR A 150 -13.16 -9.66 -0.74
C TYR A 150 -11.87 -10.11 -0.04
N PHE A 151 -11.48 -9.48 1.07
CA PHE A 151 -10.33 -9.92 1.86
C PHE A 151 -10.62 -11.23 2.64
N ASN A 152 -11.90 -11.59 2.79
CA ASN A 152 -12.34 -12.90 3.24
C ASN A 152 -12.28 -13.97 2.13
N LYS A 153 -11.70 -13.72 0.94
CA LYS A 153 -11.25 -14.80 0.05
C LYS A 153 -9.79 -15.19 0.30
N ILE A 154 -9.04 -14.33 0.98
CA ILE A 154 -7.72 -14.61 1.57
C ILE A 154 -7.95 -15.16 3.01
N VAL A 155 -8.84 -16.14 3.16
CA VAL A 155 -9.06 -16.81 4.45
C VAL A 155 -7.82 -17.65 4.71
N VAL A 156 -7.17 -17.43 5.84
CA VAL A 156 -6.21 -18.38 6.39
C VAL A 156 -6.96 -19.70 6.52
N PRO A 157 -6.60 -20.75 5.77
CA PRO A 157 -7.36 -22.00 5.78
C PRO A 157 -7.53 -22.52 7.21
N GLN A 158 -8.66 -23.18 7.49
CA GLN A 158 -9.00 -23.62 8.85
C GLN A 158 -7.88 -24.47 9.48
N PHE A 159 -7.20 -25.30 8.70
CA PHE A 159 -6.06 -26.08 9.18
C PHE A 159 -4.90 -25.23 9.73
N ILE A 160 -4.66 -24.03 9.17
CA ILE A 160 -3.65 -23.11 9.70
C ILE A 160 -4.14 -22.49 11.00
N VAL A 161 -5.43 -22.13 11.10
CA VAL A 161 -6.01 -21.63 12.35
C VAL A 161 -5.94 -22.69 13.45
N ASP A 162 -6.26 -23.94 13.12
CA ASP A 162 -6.22 -25.07 14.05
C ASP A 162 -4.78 -25.39 14.47
N TYR A 163 -3.81 -25.37 13.55
CA TYR A 163 -2.39 -25.54 13.85
C TYR A 163 -1.82 -24.40 14.72
N LEU A 164 -2.20 -23.15 14.43
CA LEU A 164 -1.83 -21.97 15.22
C LEU A 164 -2.43 -22.02 16.62
N SER A 165 -3.67 -22.48 16.76
CA SER A 165 -4.36 -22.57 18.05
C SER A 165 -3.75 -23.63 18.98
N ASN A 166 -3.18 -24.70 18.40
CA ASN A 166 -2.51 -25.76 19.14
C ASN A 166 -1.03 -25.47 19.44
N THR A 167 -0.47 -24.38 18.89
CA THR A 167 0.96 -24.04 19.04
C THR A 167 1.14 -22.67 19.70
N VAL A 168 1.14 -22.65 21.04
CA VAL A 168 1.23 -21.42 21.86
C VAL A 168 2.40 -20.50 21.44
N TRP A 169 3.56 -21.06 21.09
CA TRP A 169 4.72 -20.29 20.64
C TRP A 169 4.49 -19.51 19.35
N LEU A 170 3.75 -20.07 18.40
CA LEU A 170 3.39 -19.36 17.17
C LEU A 170 2.40 -18.23 17.45
N GLY A 171 1.47 -18.43 18.39
CA GLY A 171 0.58 -17.37 18.88
C GLY A 171 1.35 -16.20 19.48
N ILE A 172 2.36 -16.47 20.33
CA ILE A 172 3.24 -15.45 20.91
C ILE A 172 4.02 -14.72 19.82
N LEU A 173 4.55 -15.45 18.83
CA LEU A 173 5.29 -14.87 17.72
C LEU A 173 4.42 -13.93 16.87
N ILE A 174 3.19 -14.35 16.55
CA ILE A 174 2.21 -13.51 15.83
C ILE A 174 1.87 -12.26 16.65
N LEU A 175 1.60 -12.41 17.95
CA LEU A 175 1.31 -11.27 18.82
C LEU A 175 2.48 -10.29 18.87
N PHE A 176 3.71 -10.80 18.98
CA PHE A 176 4.92 -9.99 18.93
C PHE A 176 5.03 -9.21 17.62
N PHE A 177 4.87 -9.87 16.46
CA PHE A 177 4.90 -9.19 15.16
C PHE A 177 3.77 -8.18 15.00
N LEU A 178 2.56 -8.47 15.49
CA LEU A 178 1.46 -7.53 15.48
C LEU A 178 1.78 -6.27 16.29
N LEU A 179 2.32 -6.42 17.50
CA LEU A 179 2.73 -5.29 18.35
C LEU A 179 3.89 -4.52 17.71
N LEU A 180 4.86 -5.21 17.13
CA LEU A 180 6.00 -4.60 16.43
C LEU A 180 5.53 -3.78 15.22
N PHE A 181 4.67 -4.35 14.37
CA PHE A 181 4.12 -3.66 13.21
C PHE A 181 3.20 -2.51 13.62
N PHE A 182 2.41 -2.66 14.68
CA PHE A 182 1.59 -1.57 15.21
C PHE A 182 2.47 -0.40 15.66
N TRP A 183 3.53 -0.71 16.41
CA TRP A 183 4.50 0.28 16.86
C TRP A 183 5.19 0.98 15.68
N LEU A 184 5.67 0.23 14.67
CA LEU A 184 6.27 0.79 13.45
C LEU A 184 5.28 1.65 12.65
N ALA A 185 4.04 1.18 12.47
CA ALA A 185 2.98 1.88 11.74
C ALA A 185 2.71 3.26 12.36
N SER A 186 2.51 3.29 13.68
CA SER A 186 2.31 4.51 14.45
C SER A 186 3.51 5.45 14.33
N ARG A 187 4.73 4.90 14.40
CA ARG A 187 5.96 5.68 14.39
C ARG A 187 6.27 6.34 13.05
N PHE A 188 5.89 5.71 11.94
CA PHE A 188 6.13 6.22 10.59
C PHE A 188 4.91 6.91 9.96
N MET A 189 3.83 7.11 10.72
CA MET A 189 2.60 7.75 10.23
C MET A 189 2.85 9.15 9.64
N TYR A 190 3.80 9.92 10.19
CA TYR A 190 4.15 11.25 9.67
C TYR A 190 5.25 11.23 8.58
N ALA A 191 5.89 10.09 8.33
CA ALA A 191 6.89 9.97 7.27
C ALA A 191 6.22 9.98 5.89
N LEU A 192 5.06 9.34 5.76
CA LEU A 192 4.25 9.29 4.53
C LEU A 192 3.95 10.67 3.92
N PRO A 193 3.26 11.58 4.61
CA PRO A 193 2.94 12.89 4.04
C PRO A 193 4.19 13.71 3.75
N ASN A 194 5.27 13.53 4.53
CA ASN A 194 6.53 14.23 4.31
C ASN A 194 7.26 13.74 3.03
N ILE A 195 7.19 12.44 2.75
CA ILE A 195 7.75 11.85 1.52
C ILE A 195 6.94 12.28 0.28
N TYR A 196 5.62 12.24 0.37
CA TYR A 196 4.73 12.49 -0.76
C TYR A 196 4.56 13.98 -1.08
N PHE A 197 4.37 14.83 -0.06
CA PHE A 197 3.97 16.23 -0.27
C PHE A 197 5.14 17.20 -0.06
N GLU A 198 5.99 16.96 0.92
CA GLU A 198 7.19 17.79 1.15
C GLU A 198 8.40 17.34 0.32
N HIS A 199 8.26 16.25 -0.45
CA HIS A 199 9.27 15.70 -1.36
C HIS A 199 10.62 15.35 -0.71
N ARG A 200 10.69 15.31 0.62
CA ARG A 200 11.93 15.09 1.37
C ARG A 200 12.49 13.68 1.17
N SER A 201 13.75 13.51 1.53
CA SER A 201 14.36 12.18 1.51
C SER A 201 13.71 11.26 2.55
N VAL A 202 13.76 9.94 2.31
CA VAL A 202 13.25 8.93 3.25
C VAL A 202 13.91 9.07 4.62
N LYS A 203 15.22 9.30 4.65
CA LYS A 203 15.99 9.45 5.89
C LYS A 203 15.50 10.64 6.72
N GLU A 204 15.33 11.79 6.09
CA GLU A 204 14.80 12.99 6.74
C GLU A 204 13.37 12.80 7.23
N SER A 205 12.53 12.16 6.42
CA SER A 205 11.13 11.91 6.74
C SER A 205 10.97 10.95 7.92
N ILE A 206 11.79 9.90 7.98
CA ILE A 206 11.86 9.00 9.14
C ILE A 206 12.31 9.76 10.39
N ALA A 207 13.39 10.54 10.28
CA ALA A 207 13.91 11.32 11.41
C ALA A 207 12.88 12.33 11.93
N TYR A 208 12.18 13.01 11.03
CA TYR A 208 11.08 13.92 11.35
C TYR A 208 9.93 13.18 12.05
N SER A 209 9.47 12.07 11.48
CA SER A 209 8.37 11.27 12.06
C SER A 209 8.74 10.75 13.45
N TRP A 210 9.99 10.32 13.63
CA TRP A 210 10.52 9.84 14.91
C TRP A 210 10.57 10.95 15.96
N LYS A 211 11.01 12.16 15.59
CA LYS A 211 11.06 13.31 16.51
C LYS A 211 9.64 13.71 16.92
N LYS A 212 8.74 13.88 15.95
CA LYS A 212 7.35 14.32 16.18
C LYS A 212 6.57 13.35 17.07
N THR A 213 6.59 12.05 16.75
CA THR A 213 5.92 11.03 17.58
C THR A 213 6.58 10.85 18.96
N ARG A 214 7.83 11.28 19.18
CA ARG A 214 8.47 11.25 20.51
C ARG A 214 8.08 12.47 21.34
N GLU A 215 7.97 13.64 20.71
CA GLU A 215 7.57 14.89 21.36
C GLU A 215 6.08 14.90 21.71
N GLU A 216 5.23 14.39 20.82
CA GLU A 216 3.78 14.24 21.06
C GLU A 216 3.50 13.25 22.21
N ASN A 217 4.35 12.23 22.38
CA ASN A 217 4.30 11.31 23.52
C ASN A 217 4.86 11.91 24.83
N LYS A 218 5.58 13.05 24.76
CA LYS A 218 6.02 13.81 25.94
C LYS A 218 5.01 14.88 26.38
N SER A 219 4.08 15.27 25.51
CA SER A 219 3.05 16.28 25.80
C SER A 219 1.80 15.75 26.52
N VAL A 220 1.82 14.51 27.03
CA VAL A 220 0.82 14.03 27.99
C VAL A 220 1.44 14.04 29.39
N PRO A 221 1.42 15.16 30.14
CA PRO A 221 1.51 15.04 31.57
C PRO A 221 0.18 14.43 32.03
N PHE A 222 0.22 13.17 32.49
CA PHE A 222 -0.73 12.72 33.49
C PHE A 222 -0.62 13.71 34.66
N SER A 223 -1.50 14.71 34.67
CA SER A 223 -1.85 15.43 35.88
C SER A 223 -3.13 14.76 36.39
N VAL A 224 -2.92 13.98 37.45
CA VAL A 224 -3.95 13.44 38.34
C VAL A 224 -4.77 14.58 38.92
#